data_AF-A0A9E4CPN9-F1
#
_entry.id   AF-A0A9E4CPN9-F1
#
_cell.length_a   1.000
_cell.length_b   1.000
_cell.length_c   1.000
_cell.angle_alpha   90.00
_cell.angle_beta   90.00
_cell.angle_gamma   90.00
#
_symmetry.space_group_name_H-M   'P 1'
#
loop_
_entity.id
_entity.type
_entity.pdbx_description
1 polymer ?
#
loop_
_entity_poly.entity_id
_entity_poly.type
_entity_poly.pdbx_seq_one_letter_code
_entity_poly.pdbx_strand_id
1 'polypeptide(L)'
;MDHRDEHGGTSILVLGILLAAAFLLALLTAVGGAYVAHAELQQAADIAAAVIERSPGDDPHARAAALASANGARDVKVEEAEAGTRLRIRVRGRAPAAFGMRRGATIEAIAYADLPPPSMIGDYGPNPPGQYSGPLELAGSVPVCPAVAAAFRRMDAAARIDGIRLIPTSGFRTYAEQAALYAQLGPAIAAPPGASRHHDATELDIAVGPAGSTTHRWLQAHGPAFGFIQRYSWEPWHWGFVAGC
;
A
#
# COMPACT_ATOMS: atom_id res chain seq x y z
N MET A 1 -53.39 8.49 51.61
CA MET A 1 -52.02 8.85 51.20
C MET A 1 -51.52 7.73 50.33
N ASP A 2 -51.54 7.97 49.02
CA ASP A 2 -51.17 7.00 47.98
C ASP A 2 -49.68 7.17 47.66
N HIS A 3 -48.94 6.06 47.60
CA HIS A 3 -47.48 6.02 47.50
C HIS A 3 -47.06 4.98 46.46
N ARG A 4 -47.67 5.02 45.29
CA ARG A 4 -47.27 4.23 44.12
C ARG A 4 -47.23 5.17 42.94
N ASP A 5 -46.03 5.57 42.50
CA ASP A 5 -45.79 6.04 41.12
C ASP A 5 -44.33 6.41 40.80
N GLU A 6 -43.33 6.09 41.64
CA GLU A 6 -41.94 6.51 41.35
C GLU A 6 -41.08 5.50 40.54
N HIS A 7 -41.51 4.25 40.37
CA HIS A 7 -40.68 3.21 39.71
C HIS A 7 -40.83 3.13 38.17
N GLY A 8 -41.89 3.72 37.60
CA GLY A 8 -42.16 3.66 36.15
C GLY A 8 -41.25 4.59 35.33
N GLY A 9 -40.97 5.80 35.83
CA GLY A 9 -40.18 6.81 35.12
C GLY A 9 -38.69 6.47 35.02
N THR A 10 -38.11 5.87 36.06
CA THR A 10 -36.69 5.47 36.08
C THR A 10 -36.41 4.35 35.07
N SER A 11 -37.34 3.41 34.91
CA SER A 11 -37.19 2.29 33.97
C SER A 11 -37.25 2.73 32.49
N ILE A 12 -38.12 3.70 32.17
CA ILE A 12 -38.22 4.26 30.81
C ILE A 12 -36.97 5.07 30.45
N LEU A 13 -36.46 5.86 31.39
CA LEU A 13 -35.28 6.69 31.18
C LEU A 13 -34.02 5.83 31.01
N VAL A 14 -33.87 4.77 31.83
CA VAL A 14 -32.78 3.78 31.69
C VAL A 14 -32.87 3.05 30.35
N LEU A 15 -34.06 2.61 29.94
CA LEU A 15 -34.25 1.97 28.63
C LEU A 15 -33.92 2.94 27.48
N GLY A 16 -34.33 4.20 27.57
CA GLY A 16 -33.99 5.24 26.59
C GLY A 16 -32.49 5.46 26.47
N ILE A 17 -31.77 5.52 27.59
CA ILE A 17 -30.31 5.63 27.61
C ILE A 17 -29.64 4.40 26.98
N LEU A 18 -30.10 3.18 27.32
CA LEU A 18 -29.55 1.95 26.75
C LEU A 18 -29.77 1.86 25.24
N LEU A 19 -30.95 2.25 24.75
CA LEU A 19 -31.24 2.30 23.32
C LEU A 19 -30.39 3.36 22.60
N ALA A 20 -30.22 4.54 23.20
CA ALA A 20 -29.36 5.58 22.64
C ALA A 20 -27.89 5.15 22.60
N ALA A 21 -27.40 4.48 23.64
CA ALA A 21 -26.03 3.95 23.70
C ALA A 21 -25.82 2.84 22.66
N ALA A 22 -26.77 1.91 22.52
CA ALA A 22 -26.72 0.86 21.50
C ALA A 22 -26.74 1.45 20.08
N PHE A 23 -27.57 2.47 19.84
CA PHE A 23 -27.61 3.18 18.57
C PHE A 23 -26.29 3.89 18.27
N LEU A 24 -25.72 4.60 19.25
CA LEU A 24 -24.43 5.29 19.09
C LEU A 24 -23.29 4.29 18.79
N LEU A 25 -23.24 3.16 19.48
CA LEU A 25 -22.25 2.11 19.23
C LEU A 25 -22.40 1.51 17.83
N ALA A 26 -23.63 1.23 17.39
CA ALA A 26 -23.91 0.76 16.04
C ALA A 26 -23.46 1.78 14.98
N LEU A 27 -23.71 3.07 15.23
CA LEU A 27 -23.27 4.16 14.35
C LEU A 27 -21.74 4.27 14.30
N LEU A 28 -21.04 4.23 15.43
CA LEU A 28 -19.58 4.27 15.49
C LEU A 28 -18.95 3.08 14.75
N THR A 29 -19.52 1.90 14.91
CA THR A 29 -19.07 0.69 14.21
C THR A 29 -19.28 0.82 12.71
N ALA A 30 -20.45 1.33 12.28
CA ALA A 30 -20.76 1.57 10.88
C ALA A 30 -19.81 2.58 10.23
N VAL A 31 -19.59 3.72 10.88
CA VAL A 31 -18.70 4.78 10.40
C VAL A 31 -17.25 4.30 10.37
N GLY A 32 -16.80 3.63 11.43
CA GLY A 32 -15.46 3.03 11.50
C GLY A 32 -15.23 2.00 10.40
N GLY A 33 -16.21 1.11 10.18
CA GLY A 33 -16.16 0.15 9.08
C GLY A 33 -16.08 0.82 7.72
N ALA A 34 -16.92 1.84 7.47
CA ALA A 34 -16.94 2.57 6.19
C ALA A 34 -15.61 3.30 5.94
N TYR A 35 -15.01 3.86 6.98
CA TYR A 35 -13.69 4.49 6.93
C TYR A 35 -12.60 3.49 6.54
N VAL A 36 -12.54 2.33 7.21
CA VAL A 36 -11.56 1.27 6.90
C VAL A 36 -11.74 0.78 5.46
N ALA A 37 -12.97 0.49 5.03
CA ALA A 37 -13.24 0.02 3.67
C ALA A 37 -12.84 1.05 2.61
N HIS A 38 -13.06 2.35 2.87
CA HIS A 38 -12.62 3.40 1.96
C HIS A 38 -11.10 3.54 1.94
N ALA A 39 -10.42 3.39 3.08
CA ALA A 39 -8.96 3.43 3.18
C ALA A 39 -8.31 2.26 2.40
N GLU A 40 -8.85 1.05 2.54
CA GLU A 40 -8.40 -0.12 1.75
C GLU A 40 -8.60 0.11 0.24
N LEU A 41 -9.77 0.65 -0.14
CA LEU A 41 -10.05 0.94 -1.55
C LEU A 41 -9.13 2.05 -2.11
N GLN A 42 -8.85 3.09 -1.32
CA GLN A 42 -7.93 4.15 -1.71
C GLN A 42 -6.50 3.59 -1.86
N GLN A 43 -6.06 2.72 -0.96
CA GLN A 43 -4.77 2.05 -1.06
C GLN A 43 -4.64 1.26 -2.36
N ALA A 44 -5.70 0.58 -2.81
CA ALA A 44 -5.69 -0.11 -4.11
C ALA A 44 -5.45 0.84 -5.29
N ALA A 45 -6.06 2.04 -5.26
CA ALA A 45 -5.85 3.06 -6.27
C ALA A 45 -4.42 3.64 -6.22
N ASP A 46 -3.92 3.91 -5.02
CA ASP A 46 -2.59 4.50 -4.80
C ASP A 46 -1.46 3.54 -5.21
N ILE A 47 -1.61 2.23 -4.94
CA ILE A 47 -0.67 1.20 -5.40
C ILE A 47 -0.61 1.16 -6.92
N ALA A 48 -1.79 1.14 -7.57
CA ALA A 48 -1.86 1.14 -9.02
C ALA A 48 -1.15 2.38 -9.58
N ALA A 49 -1.43 3.56 -9.03
CA ALA A 49 -0.80 4.79 -9.46
C ALA A 49 0.73 4.77 -9.27
N ALA A 50 1.21 4.41 -8.09
CA ALA A 50 2.63 4.41 -7.77
C ALA A 50 3.42 3.44 -8.66
N VAL A 51 2.86 2.29 -9.03
CA VAL A 51 3.52 1.36 -9.97
C VAL A 51 3.53 1.93 -11.38
N ILE A 52 2.47 2.60 -11.83
CA ILE A 52 2.46 3.21 -13.17
C ILE A 52 3.52 4.31 -13.31
N GLU A 53 3.65 5.18 -12.31
CA GLU A 53 4.62 6.29 -12.34
C GLU A 53 6.06 5.83 -12.52
N ARG A 54 6.38 4.62 -12.06
CA ARG A 54 7.72 4.04 -12.11
C ARG A 54 7.92 3.08 -13.28
N SER A 55 6.86 2.58 -13.89
CA SER A 55 6.92 1.45 -14.82
C SER A 55 6.86 1.88 -16.30
N PRO A 56 7.99 1.85 -17.01
CA PRO A 56 7.99 1.96 -18.46
C PRO A 56 7.46 0.67 -19.08
N GLY A 57 6.42 0.75 -19.90
CA GLY A 57 5.89 -0.41 -20.62
C GLY A 57 4.57 -0.10 -21.33
N ASP A 58 4.15 -1.00 -22.21
CA ASP A 58 3.27 -0.67 -23.34
C ASP A 58 1.79 -0.49 -22.99
N ASP A 59 1.31 -1.00 -21.85
CA ASP A 59 -0.10 -0.87 -21.44
C ASP A 59 -0.25 -0.47 -19.96
N PRO A 60 -0.10 0.83 -19.64
CA PRO A 60 -0.30 1.32 -18.28
C PRO A 60 -1.78 1.25 -17.85
N HIS A 61 -2.74 1.19 -18.78
CA HIS A 61 -4.17 1.07 -18.45
C HIS A 61 -4.51 -0.32 -17.92
N ALA A 62 -4.18 -1.38 -18.66
CA ALA A 62 -4.45 -2.75 -18.24
C ALA A 62 -3.70 -3.11 -16.95
N ARG A 63 -2.47 -2.61 -16.80
CA ARG A 63 -1.66 -2.83 -15.61
C ARG A 63 -2.25 -2.13 -14.37
N ALA A 64 -2.66 -0.87 -14.49
CA ALA A 64 -3.35 -0.18 -13.40
C ALA A 64 -4.64 -0.91 -12.99
N ALA A 65 -5.41 -1.39 -13.97
CA ALA A 65 -6.63 -2.16 -13.71
C ALA A 65 -6.36 -3.48 -13.00
N ALA A 66 -5.34 -4.24 -13.44
CA ALA A 66 -4.95 -5.50 -12.83
C ALA A 66 -4.46 -5.31 -11.39
N LEU A 67 -3.62 -4.29 -11.13
CA LEU A 67 -3.11 -3.98 -9.79
C LEU A 67 -4.23 -3.52 -8.85
N ALA A 68 -5.09 -2.60 -9.28
CA ALA A 68 -6.22 -2.17 -8.45
C ALA A 68 -7.15 -3.34 -8.11
N SER A 69 -7.40 -4.24 -9.07
CA SER A 69 -8.24 -5.43 -8.86
C SER A 69 -7.58 -6.43 -7.91
N ALA A 70 -6.27 -6.68 -8.06
CA ALA A 70 -5.50 -7.53 -7.15
C ALA A 70 -5.49 -6.99 -5.70
N ASN A 71 -5.71 -5.69 -5.52
CA ASN A 71 -5.78 -5.01 -4.23
C ASN A 71 -7.22 -4.71 -3.77
N GLY A 72 -8.21 -5.44 -4.29
CA GLY A 72 -9.57 -5.46 -3.74
C GLY A 72 -10.59 -4.54 -4.43
N ALA A 73 -10.20 -3.80 -5.46
CA ALA A 73 -11.18 -3.10 -6.31
C ALA A 73 -12.04 -4.11 -7.07
N ARG A 74 -13.35 -3.84 -7.18
CA ARG A 74 -14.29 -4.68 -7.95
C ARG A 74 -14.52 -4.16 -9.35
N ASP A 75 -14.65 -2.85 -9.48
CA ASP A 75 -14.73 -2.18 -10.77
C ASP A 75 -13.60 -1.17 -10.86
N VAL A 76 -12.85 -1.21 -11.96
CA VAL A 76 -11.76 -0.28 -12.22
C VAL A 76 -11.99 0.41 -13.56
N LYS A 77 -11.88 1.73 -13.56
CA LYS A 77 -11.91 2.54 -14.77
C LYS A 77 -10.63 3.38 -14.82
N VAL A 78 -9.85 3.20 -15.87
CA VAL A 78 -8.59 3.93 -16.10
C VAL A 78 -8.76 4.80 -17.33
N GLU A 79 -8.64 6.10 -17.16
CA GLU A 79 -8.85 7.11 -18.21
C GLU A 79 -7.61 7.99 -18.31
N GLU A 80 -7.26 8.40 -19.53
CA GLU A 80 -6.26 9.45 -19.70
C GLU A 80 -6.77 10.78 -19.14
N ALA A 81 -5.85 11.53 -18.54
CA ALA A 81 -6.03 12.86 -18.01
C ALA A 81 -4.87 13.74 -18.52
N GLU A 82 -5.07 15.06 -18.43
CA GLU A 82 -4.02 16.05 -18.71
C GLU A 82 -3.30 15.82 -20.06
N ALA A 83 -4.09 15.71 -21.14
CA ALA A 83 -3.61 15.51 -22.51
C ALA A 83 -2.68 14.28 -22.69
N GLY A 84 -2.98 13.19 -21.99
CA GLY A 84 -2.23 11.94 -22.11
C GLY A 84 -0.91 11.92 -21.32
N THR A 85 -0.71 12.88 -20.40
CA THR A 85 0.46 12.89 -19.50
C THR A 85 0.16 12.23 -18.16
N ARG A 86 -1.11 11.95 -17.86
CA ARG A 86 -1.55 11.40 -16.59
C ARG A 86 -2.64 10.37 -16.78
N LEU A 87 -2.71 9.37 -15.92
CA LEU A 87 -3.84 8.47 -15.81
C LEU A 87 -4.68 8.82 -14.58
N ARG A 88 -6.00 8.83 -14.75
CA ARG A 88 -6.97 8.85 -13.66
C ARG A 88 -7.47 7.43 -13.44
N ILE A 89 -7.18 6.88 -12.27
CA ILE A 89 -7.57 5.54 -11.85
C ILE A 89 -8.75 5.68 -10.89
N ARG A 90 -9.95 5.33 -11.34
CA ARG A 90 -11.16 5.29 -10.52
C ARG A 90 -11.48 3.85 -10.16
N VAL A 91 -11.60 3.56 -8.87
CA VAL A 91 -11.90 2.23 -8.35
C VAL A 91 -13.19 2.25 -7.56
N ARG A 92 -13.95 1.14 -7.61
CA ARG A 92 -15.14 0.93 -6.78
C ARG A 92 -15.05 -0.35 -5.98
N GLY A 93 -15.51 -0.27 -4.74
CA GLY A 93 -15.57 -1.37 -3.78
C GLY A 93 -16.95 -1.52 -3.17
N ARG A 94 -17.14 -2.58 -2.39
CA ARG A 94 -18.38 -2.80 -1.64
C ARG A 94 -18.31 -2.01 -0.33
N ALA A 95 -19.33 -1.23 -0.03
CA ALA A 95 -19.47 -0.61 1.27
C ALA A 95 -19.76 -1.70 2.34
N PRO A 96 -19.23 -1.56 3.56
CA PRO A 96 -19.47 -2.54 4.62
C PRO A 96 -20.96 -2.60 4.97
N ALA A 97 -21.41 -3.78 5.39
CA ALA A 97 -22.78 -3.94 5.86
C ALA A 97 -22.96 -3.18 7.18
N ALA A 98 -23.77 -2.12 7.15
CA ALA A 98 -24.04 -1.27 8.29
C ALA A 98 -25.54 -0.98 8.43
N PHE A 99 -26.00 -0.81 9.67
CA PHE A 99 -27.39 -0.44 9.95
C PHE A 99 -27.74 0.89 9.27
N GLY A 100 -28.84 0.91 8.50
CA GLY A 100 -29.26 2.08 7.72
C GLY A 100 -28.61 2.23 6.34
N MET A 101 -27.59 1.44 6.00
CA MET A 101 -27.00 1.45 4.66
C MET A 101 -27.73 0.48 3.71
N ARG A 102 -27.95 0.92 2.46
CA ARG A 102 -28.55 0.05 1.43
C ARG A 102 -27.65 -1.15 1.16
N ARG A 103 -28.24 -2.34 1.13
CA ARG A 103 -27.55 -3.57 0.73
C ARG A 103 -27.01 -3.40 -0.68
N GLY A 104 -25.70 -3.59 -0.86
CA GLY A 104 -25.04 -3.39 -2.16
C GLY A 104 -24.60 -1.95 -2.44
N ALA A 105 -24.62 -1.05 -1.46
CA ALA A 105 -23.95 0.25 -1.58
C ALA A 105 -22.48 0.07 -1.97
N THR A 106 -21.99 0.97 -2.82
CA THR A 106 -20.60 1.00 -3.27
C THR A 106 -19.88 2.22 -2.71
N ILE A 107 -18.58 2.07 -2.55
CA ILE A 107 -17.65 3.16 -2.25
C ILE A 107 -16.75 3.36 -3.47
N GLU A 108 -16.29 4.59 -3.68
CA GLU A 108 -15.42 4.97 -4.79
C GLU A 108 -14.16 5.64 -4.23
N ALA A 109 -13.03 5.41 -4.88
CA ALA A 109 -11.77 6.10 -4.65
C ALA A 109 -11.11 6.45 -5.99
N ILE A 110 -10.25 7.47 -5.98
CA ILE A 110 -9.56 7.97 -7.17
C ILE A 110 -8.09 8.19 -6.82
N ALA A 111 -7.21 7.74 -7.70
CA ALA A 111 -5.80 8.11 -7.71
C ALA A 111 -5.40 8.64 -9.09
N TYR A 112 -4.31 9.38 -9.13
CA TYR A 112 -3.71 9.87 -10.36
C TYR A 112 -2.28 9.38 -10.45
N ALA A 113 -1.87 8.99 -11.65
CA ALA A 113 -0.53 8.50 -11.94
C ALA A 113 0.07 9.31 -13.08
N ASP A 114 1.21 9.93 -12.86
CA ASP A 114 1.95 10.57 -13.94
C ASP A 114 2.52 9.48 -14.87
N LEU A 115 2.33 9.64 -16.18
CA LEU A 115 2.91 8.70 -17.14
C LEU A 115 4.41 8.97 -17.28
N PRO A 116 5.25 7.92 -17.31
CA PRO A 116 6.67 8.11 -17.57
C PRO A 116 6.85 8.79 -18.93
N PRO A 117 7.90 9.61 -19.10
CA PRO A 117 8.12 10.32 -20.35
C PRO A 117 8.23 9.33 -21.52
N PRO A 118 7.79 9.70 -22.74
CA PRO A 118 7.79 8.80 -23.89
C PRO A 118 9.15 8.17 -24.21
N SER A 119 10.25 8.85 -23.86
CA SER A 119 11.62 8.34 -24.01
C SER A 119 11.93 7.09 -23.17
N MET A 120 11.13 6.83 -22.15
CA MET A 120 11.21 5.62 -21.33
C MET A 120 10.26 4.53 -21.82
N ILE A 121 9.33 4.83 -22.74
CA ILE A 121 8.41 3.84 -23.32
C ILE A 121 9.18 2.97 -24.31
N GLY A 122 9.27 1.68 -24.01
CA GLY A 122 9.83 0.65 -24.87
C GLY A 122 9.15 -0.68 -24.58
N ASP A 123 9.13 -1.56 -25.58
CA ASP A 123 8.66 -2.93 -25.41
C ASP A 123 9.71 -3.73 -24.62
N TYR A 124 9.58 -3.67 -23.29
CA TYR A 124 10.37 -4.47 -22.37
C TYR A 124 9.73 -5.85 -22.09
N GLY A 125 8.64 -6.17 -22.80
CA GLY A 125 7.85 -7.39 -22.62
C GLY A 125 6.99 -7.41 -21.34
N PRO A 126 6.03 -8.34 -21.27
CA PRO A 126 5.25 -8.57 -20.05
C PRO A 126 6.13 -9.13 -18.92
N ASN A 127 5.68 -8.97 -17.67
CA ASN A 127 6.34 -9.59 -16.53
C ASN A 127 6.44 -11.12 -16.74
N PRO A 128 7.66 -11.71 -16.69
CA PRO A 128 7.84 -13.13 -16.88
C PRO A 128 7.26 -13.91 -15.67
N PRO A 129 6.93 -15.20 -15.86
CA PRO A 129 6.53 -16.06 -14.76
C PRO A 129 7.60 -16.12 -13.67
N GLY A 130 7.18 -16.13 -12.40
CA GLY A 130 8.07 -16.15 -11.23
C GLY A 130 8.15 -14.83 -10.46
N GLN A 131 7.67 -13.72 -11.04
CA GLN A 131 7.47 -12.47 -10.30
C GLN A 131 6.28 -12.60 -9.32
N TYR A 132 6.39 -11.96 -8.16
CA TYR A 132 5.28 -11.80 -7.24
C TYR A 132 4.09 -11.13 -7.93
N SER A 133 2.93 -11.80 -7.88
CA SER A 133 1.68 -11.39 -8.52
C SER A 133 0.53 -11.22 -7.52
N GLY A 134 0.83 -11.36 -6.22
CA GLY A 134 -0.13 -11.19 -5.14
C GLY A 134 -0.46 -9.71 -4.87
N PRO A 135 -1.29 -9.45 -3.85
CA PRO A 135 -1.61 -8.08 -3.43
C PRO A 135 -0.35 -7.35 -2.98
N LEU A 136 -0.31 -6.04 -3.15
CA LEU A 136 0.77 -5.19 -2.68
C LEU A 136 0.23 -4.28 -1.56
N GLU A 137 1.12 -3.74 -0.76
CA GLU A 137 0.86 -2.69 0.21
C GLU A 137 1.98 -1.65 0.12
N LEU A 138 1.74 -0.44 0.63
CA LEU A 138 2.75 0.60 0.67
C LEU A 138 3.59 0.50 1.96
N ALA A 139 4.91 0.35 1.79
CA ALA A 139 5.90 0.69 2.79
C ALA A 139 6.36 2.13 2.53
N GLY A 140 5.84 3.10 3.28
CA GLY A 140 5.97 4.51 2.90
C GLY A 140 5.22 4.78 1.59
N SER A 141 5.94 5.07 0.50
CA SER A 141 5.38 5.30 -0.84
C SER A 141 5.76 4.21 -1.85
N VAL A 142 6.43 3.13 -1.41
CA VAL A 142 6.86 2.05 -2.31
C VAL A 142 6.04 0.78 -2.08
N PRO A 143 5.60 0.12 -3.15
CA PRO A 143 4.81 -1.10 -3.08
C PRO A 143 5.72 -2.25 -2.64
N VAL A 144 5.22 -3.12 -1.78
CA VAL A 144 5.84 -4.37 -1.33
C VAL A 144 4.73 -5.37 -1.02
N CYS A 145 5.04 -6.62 -0.72
CA CYS A 145 3.97 -7.52 -0.27
C CYS A 145 3.49 -7.18 1.16
N PRO A 146 2.28 -7.61 1.55
CA PRO A 146 1.67 -7.24 2.83
C PRO A 146 2.53 -7.56 4.06
N ALA A 147 3.23 -8.70 4.04
CA ALA A 147 4.11 -9.12 5.13
C ALA A 147 5.25 -8.11 5.36
N VAL A 148 5.85 -7.62 4.26
CA VAL A 148 6.94 -6.64 4.28
C VAL A 148 6.42 -5.28 4.72
N ALA A 149 5.26 -4.84 4.23
CA ALA A 149 4.65 -3.57 4.66
C ALA A 149 4.36 -3.58 6.17
N ALA A 150 3.79 -4.67 6.69
CA ALA A 150 3.53 -4.83 8.11
C ALA A 150 4.82 -4.85 8.95
N ALA A 151 5.86 -5.55 8.49
CA ALA A 151 7.16 -5.57 9.15
C ALA A 151 7.82 -4.19 9.13
N PHE A 152 7.81 -3.51 7.99
CA PHE A 152 8.36 -2.16 7.82
C PHE A 152 7.64 -1.15 8.72
N ARG A 153 6.30 -1.19 8.83
CA ARG A 153 5.56 -0.30 9.74
C ARG A 153 6.02 -0.43 11.19
N ARG A 154 6.30 -1.65 11.66
CA ARG A 154 6.84 -1.88 13.02
C ARG A 154 8.26 -1.35 13.15
N MET A 155 9.11 -1.61 12.15
CA MET A 155 10.50 -1.15 12.12
C MET A 155 10.58 0.38 12.11
N ASP A 156 9.78 1.03 11.26
CA ASP A 156 9.70 2.48 11.12
C ASP A 156 9.13 3.15 12.39
N ALA A 157 8.16 2.53 13.06
CA ALA A 157 7.69 3.01 14.37
C ALA A 157 8.79 2.97 15.44
N ALA A 158 9.58 1.88 15.49
CA ALA A 158 10.72 1.78 16.41
C ALA A 158 11.82 2.80 16.07
N ALA A 159 12.16 2.96 14.79
CA ALA A 159 13.13 3.94 14.33
C ALA A 159 12.74 5.37 14.75
N ARG A 160 11.45 5.72 14.66
CA ARG A 160 10.95 7.04 15.07
C ARG A 160 11.12 7.31 16.56
N ILE A 161 10.97 6.30 17.42
CA ILE A 161 11.21 6.44 18.86
C ILE A 161 12.68 6.83 19.11
N ASP A 162 13.58 6.29 18.31
CA ASP A 162 15.02 6.59 18.37
C ASP A 162 15.41 7.86 17.57
N GLY A 163 14.44 8.62 17.07
CA GLY A 163 14.67 9.83 16.28
C GLY A 163 15.17 9.59 14.86
N ILE A 164 15.10 8.35 14.35
CA ILE A 164 15.48 7.96 13.00
C ILE A 164 14.24 7.97 12.09
N ARG A 165 14.39 8.58 10.90
CA ARG A 165 13.38 8.54 9.85
C ARG A 165 13.81 7.56 8.76
N LEU A 166 13.07 6.47 8.59
CA LEU A 166 13.27 5.56 7.48
C LEU A 166 12.46 6.05 6.27
N ILE A 167 13.12 6.17 5.12
CA ILE A 167 12.49 6.62 3.87
C ILE A 167 12.74 5.53 2.83
N PRO A 168 11.75 4.68 2.55
CA PRO A 168 11.82 3.75 1.42
C PRO A 168 11.88 4.52 0.11
N THR A 169 12.83 4.15 -0.75
CA THR A 169 13.04 4.75 -2.07
C THR A 169 12.70 3.79 -3.21
N SER A 170 12.77 2.48 -2.96
CA SER A 170 12.39 1.44 -3.92
C SER A 170 11.81 0.23 -3.20
N GLY A 171 10.85 -0.44 -3.83
CA GLY A 171 10.20 -1.66 -3.33
C GLY A 171 10.04 -2.66 -4.46
N PHE A 172 8.87 -3.24 -4.62
CA PHE A 172 8.52 -4.08 -5.77
C PHE A 172 8.85 -3.40 -7.10
N ARG A 173 9.55 -4.14 -7.97
CA ARG A 173 9.84 -3.73 -9.34
C ARG A 173 9.47 -4.84 -10.31
N THR A 174 8.66 -4.48 -11.29
CA THR A 174 8.34 -5.23 -12.50
C THR A 174 9.60 -5.56 -13.31
N TYR A 175 9.51 -6.57 -14.16
CA TYR A 175 10.60 -6.90 -15.07
C TYR A 175 10.93 -5.73 -16.01
N ALA A 176 9.91 -5.05 -16.52
CA ALA A 176 10.07 -3.89 -17.37
C ALA A 176 10.78 -2.72 -16.66
N GLU A 177 10.45 -2.45 -15.40
CA GLU A 177 11.17 -1.49 -14.56
C GLU A 177 12.64 -1.87 -14.40
N GLN A 178 12.92 -3.16 -14.16
CA GLN A 178 14.30 -3.63 -14.04
C GLN A 178 15.05 -3.53 -15.38
N ALA A 179 14.39 -3.80 -16.51
CA ALA A 179 14.98 -3.70 -17.84
C ALA A 179 15.33 -2.27 -18.22
N ALA A 180 14.43 -1.32 -17.98
CA ALA A 180 14.72 0.09 -18.19
C ALA A 180 15.85 0.58 -17.27
N LEU A 181 15.83 0.21 -15.97
CA LEU A 181 16.92 0.58 -15.06
C LEU A 181 18.25 -0.01 -15.50
N TYR A 182 18.27 -1.27 -15.93
CA TYR A 182 19.48 -1.94 -16.42
C TYR A 182 20.01 -1.28 -17.70
N ALA A 183 19.12 -0.94 -18.64
CA ALA A 183 19.50 -0.21 -19.85
C ALA A 183 20.08 1.18 -19.53
N GLN A 184 19.54 1.85 -18.50
CA GLN A 184 19.98 3.19 -18.10
C GLN A 184 21.30 3.19 -17.32
N LEU A 185 21.47 2.28 -16.35
CA LEU A 185 22.61 2.30 -15.40
C LEU A 185 23.72 1.31 -15.77
N GLY A 186 23.41 0.31 -16.60
CA GLY A 186 24.34 -0.74 -17.00
C GLY A 186 24.62 -1.80 -15.93
N PRO A 187 25.35 -2.87 -16.31
CA PRO A 187 25.59 -4.05 -15.46
C PRO A 187 26.43 -3.81 -14.21
N ALA A 188 27.18 -2.70 -14.17
CA ALA A 188 28.01 -2.37 -13.01
C ALA A 188 27.18 -1.90 -11.80
N ILE A 189 25.94 -1.44 -12.04
CA ILE A 189 25.10 -0.80 -11.03
C ILE A 189 23.77 -1.55 -10.87
N ALA A 190 23.20 -2.06 -11.95
CA ALA A 190 21.91 -2.73 -11.93
C ALA A 190 22.04 -4.22 -12.26
N ALA A 191 21.32 -5.06 -11.51
CA ALA A 191 21.15 -6.47 -11.86
C ALA A 191 20.43 -6.62 -13.20
N PRO A 192 20.74 -7.64 -14.02
CA PRO A 192 19.99 -7.90 -15.23
C PRO A 192 18.51 -8.22 -14.91
N PRO A 193 17.57 -7.93 -15.83
CA PRO A 193 16.17 -8.27 -15.66
C PRO A 193 15.96 -9.74 -15.30
N GLY A 194 15.11 -10.01 -14.32
CA GLY A 194 14.88 -11.36 -13.80
C GLY A 194 15.88 -11.83 -12.73
N ALA A 195 17.00 -11.13 -12.51
CA ALA A 195 17.93 -11.43 -11.42
C ALA A 195 17.75 -10.51 -10.20
N SER A 196 17.01 -9.41 -10.34
CA SER A 196 16.73 -8.48 -9.25
C SER A 196 15.64 -9.01 -8.33
N ARG A 197 15.97 -9.17 -7.05
CA ARG A 197 15.04 -9.65 -6.02
C ARG A 197 13.87 -8.69 -5.74
N HIS A 198 13.90 -7.45 -6.22
CA HIS A 198 12.75 -6.55 -6.09
C HIS A 198 11.49 -7.11 -6.78
N HIS A 199 11.63 -8.03 -7.73
CA HIS A 199 10.47 -8.72 -8.31
C HIS A 199 9.72 -9.64 -7.34
N ASP A 200 10.31 -9.98 -6.19
CA ASP A 200 9.72 -10.85 -5.17
C ASP A 200 8.79 -10.05 -4.24
N ALA A 201 8.76 -8.72 -4.37
CA ALA A 201 8.08 -7.80 -3.45
C ALA A 201 8.56 -7.89 -1.98
N THR A 202 9.74 -8.49 -1.74
CA THR A 202 10.35 -8.72 -0.42
C THR A 202 11.51 -7.78 -0.08
N GLU A 203 11.97 -6.97 -1.04
CA GLU A 203 13.14 -6.11 -0.89
C GLU A 203 12.73 -4.63 -0.82
N LEU A 204 13.47 -3.86 -0.02
CA LEU A 204 13.34 -2.42 0.15
C LEU A 204 14.71 -1.75 -0.02
N ASP A 205 14.78 -0.75 -0.89
CA ASP A 205 15.86 0.24 -0.80
C ASP A 205 15.40 1.35 0.15
N ILE A 206 16.24 1.67 1.15
CA ILE A 206 15.98 2.70 2.15
C ILE A 206 17.06 3.78 2.02
N ALA A 207 16.66 5.05 2.06
CA ALA A 207 17.58 6.17 2.09
C ALA A 207 18.36 6.20 3.42
N VAL A 208 19.53 5.57 3.43
CA VAL A 208 20.39 5.49 4.62
C VAL A 208 21.57 6.48 4.61
N GLY A 209 21.94 7.02 3.44
CA GLY A 209 23.19 7.77 3.27
C GLY A 209 24.42 6.86 3.03
N PRO A 210 25.65 7.31 3.29
CA PRO A 210 26.84 6.48 3.11
C PRO A 210 26.87 5.32 4.12
N ALA A 211 27.61 4.26 3.79
CA ALA A 211 27.87 3.17 4.73
C ALA A 211 28.45 3.71 6.04
N GLY A 212 27.90 3.27 7.17
CA GLY A 212 28.29 3.72 8.51
C GLY A 212 27.57 4.98 9.01
N SER A 213 26.65 5.55 8.24
CA SER A 213 25.76 6.62 8.70
C SER A 213 24.93 6.21 9.92
N THR A 214 24.31 7.18 10.58
CA THR A 214 23.40 6.93 11.72
C THR A 214 22.26 5.99 11.34
N THR A 215 21.55 6.25 10.23
CA THR A 215 20.45 5.40 9.77
C THR A 215 20.94 4.00 9.40
N HIS A 216 22.08 3.88 8.71
CA HIS A 216 22.64 2.60 8.34
C HIS A 216 22.99 1.74 9.56
N ARG A 217 23.69 2.33 10.55
CA ARG A 217 24.04 1.62 11.80
C ARG A 217 22.81 1.20 12.59
N TRP A 218 21.78 2.06 12.62
CA TRP A 218 20.51 1.72 13.26
C TRP A 218 19.86 0.49 12.58
N LEU A 219 19.77 0.49 11.25
CA LEU A 219 19.21 -0.66 10.53
C LEU A 219 20.04 -1.93 10.73
N GLN A 220 21.38 -1.84 10.78
CA GLN A 220 22.23 -3.00 11.08
C GLN A 220 21.98 -3.57 12.48
N ALA A 221 21.75 -2.71 13.47
CA ALA A 221 21.51 -3.13 14.85
C ALA A 221 20.07 -3.65 15.08
N HIS A 222 19.07 -3.05 14.41
CA HIS A 222 17.65 -3.28 14.72
C HIS A 222 16.87 -4.01 13.62
N GLY A 223 17.27 -3.91 12.36
CA GLY A 223 16.61 -4.51 11.21
C GLY A 223 16.30 -6.01 11.37
N PRO A 224 17.25 -6.84 11.84
CA PRO A 224 17.01 -8.27 12.02
C PRO A 224 15.87 -8.62 12.97
N ALA A 225 15.62 -7.79 14.00
CA ALA A 225 14.50 -7.98 14.92
C ALA A 225 13.13 -7.81 14.24
N PHE A 226 13.09 -7.13 13.10
CA PHE A 226 11.90 -6.97 12.25
C PHE A 226 11.91 -7.89 11.04
N GLY A 227 12.91 -8.78 10.92
CA GLY A 227 13.05 -9.72 9.80
C GLY A 227 13.74 -9.13 8.57
N PHE A 228 14.37 -7.96 8.68
CA PHE A 228 15.14 -7.35 7.59
C PHE A 228 16.63 -7.60 7.75
N ILE A 229 17.32 -7.92 6.65
CA ILE A 229 18.77 -8.00 6.58
C ILE A 229 19.30 -7.12 5.46
N GLN A 230 20.51 -6.57 5.64
CA GLN A 230 21.23 -5.99 4.52
C GLN A 230 21.60 -7.13 3.57
N ARG A 231 20.98 -7.17 2.38
CA ARG A 231 21.11 -8.31 1.45
C ARG A 231 22.52 -8.42 0.89
N TYR A 232 23.09 -7.27 0.54
CA TYR A 232 24.38 -7.15 -0.11
C TYR A 232 25.28 -6.23 0.71
N SER A 233 26.45 -6.71 1.12
CA SER A 233 27.35 -5.97 2.01
C SER A 233 27.84 -4.65 1.42
N TRP A 234 27.84 -4.52 0.09
CA TRP A 234 28.24 -3.31 -0.63
C TRP A 234 27.08 -2.34 -0.91
N GLU A 235 25.83 -2.72 -0.58
CA GLU A 235 24.64 -1.88 -0.76
C GLU A 235 24.03 -1.55 0.60
N PRO A 236 24.50 -0.49 1.29
CA PRO A 236 23.99 -0.12 2.61
C PRO A 236 22.49 0.22 2.60
N TRP A 237 21.94 0.57 1.44
CA TRP A 237 20.53 0.90 1.26
C TRP A 237 19.62 -0.32 1.04
N HIS A 238 20.14 -1.51 0.70
CA HIS A 238 19.31 -2.63 0.22
C HIS A 238 18.99 -3.64 1.34
N TRP A 239 17.73 -3.67 1.75
CA TRP A 239 17.22 -4.45 2.89
C TRP A 239 16.17 -5.46 2.45
N GLY A 240 16.45 -6.73 2.70
CA GLY A 240 15.59 -7.86 2.33
C GLY A 240 14.85 -8.45 3.50
N PHE A 241 13.55 -8.70 3.33
CA PHE A 241 12.73 -9.40 4.31
C PHE A 241 12.91 -10.92 4.18
N VAL A 242 13.28 -11.59 5.26
CA VAL A 242 13.71 -13.01 5.20
C VAL A 242 12.57 -14.02 5.25
N ALA A 243 11.41 -13.65 5.80
CA ALA A 243 10.28 -14.58 5.94
C ALA A 243 9.46 -14.76 4.64
N GLY A 244 9.71 -13.91 3.64
CA GLY A 244 9.01 -13.95 2.36
C GLY A 244 7.62 -13.30 2.37
N CYS A 245 6.99 -13.41 1.22
CA CYS A 245 5.55 -13.26 1.02
C CYS A 245 4.97 -14.69 0.98
#